data_AF-A0A3S0AN45-F1
#
_entry.id   AF-A0A3S0AN45-F1
#
_cell.length_a   1.000
_cell.length_b   1.000
_cell.length_c   1.000
_cell.angle_alpha   90.00
_cell.angle_beta   90.00
_cell.angle_gamma   90.00
#
_symmetry.space_group_name_H-M   'P 1'
#
loop_
_entity.id
_entity.type
_entity.pdbx_description
1 polymer ?
#
loop_
_entity_poly.entity_id
_entity_poly.type
_entity_poly.pdbx_seq_one_letter_code
_entity_poly.pdbx_strand_id
1 'polypeptide(L)'
;MRSFAIWYAPIKKETEQETEQDKVASIHINLWDKVKGNNKNYCFDFGLLIEDINCIEKIFLYAPFPVEKKQIKDLGSVISNNQLVNAIFNENFTTTDGEPKRLIVNAPEKKDNFVVYSLEIENQVELINCRRNTESDGTIIEIKVDSIKPNNINKYYFRIRIEGGKDCIKFINDEIKGISIFSNQFTNTEVIDFRLNDVRSCSEELREQFQKGKSFKLLAIHYLILRNANDAIIHYGKEINSRMLEQDLWKTYIDGTNHNIIAYHIKSKAEKKKNPQTGGIEVLRYVEDFSDLSRFQYQKETKSIIALYVLGVIVLGGIGGVLGNWLSSIIGL
;
A
#
# COMPACT_ATOMS: atom_id res chain seq x y z
N MET A 1 4.37 -15.85 -7.26
CA MET A 1 3.48 -15.54 -6.12
C MET A 1 3.71 -14.10 -5.69
N ARG A 2 2.65 -13.28 -5.72
CA ARG A 2 2.74 -11.80 -5.60
C ARG A 2 1.64 -11.17 -4.72
N SER A 3 0.83 -11.99 -4.06
CA SER A 3 -0.35 -11.54 -3.32
C SER A 3 -0.07 -11.40 -1.83
N PHE A 4 -0.52 -10.30 -1.24
CA PHE A 4 -0.71 -10.20 0.20
C PHE A 4 -1.93 -11.03 0.62
N ALA A 5 -1.99 -11.46 1.87
CA ALA A 5 -3.19 -12.11 2.40
C ALA A 5 -3.47 -11.64 3.82
N ILE A 6 -4.75 -11.57 4.19
CA ILE A 6 -5.20 -11.14 5.50
C ILE A 6 -6.34 -12.02 6.02
N TRP A 7 -6.18 -12.48 7.25
CA TRP A 7 -7.13 -13.36 7.94
C TRP A 7 -6.99 -13.20 9.45
N TYR A 8 -7.82 -13.91 10.23
CA TYR A 8 -7.76 -13.88 11.70
C TYR A 8 -7.94 -15.26 12.30
N ALA A 9 -7.51 -15.43 13.56
CA ALA A 9 -7.84 -16.58 14.38
C ALA A 9 -8.86 -16.13 15.45
N PRO A 10 -9.99 -16.83 15.61
CA PRO A 10 -10.91 -16.57 16.70
C PRO A 10 -10.31 -17.07 18.04
N ILE A 11 -10.75 -16.47 19.15
CA ILE A 11 -10.45 -17.00 20.48
C ILE A 11 -11.13 -18.37 20.62
N LYS A 12 -10.36 -19.42 20.91
CA LYS A 12 -10.91 -20.75 21.19
C LYS A 12 -11.69 -20.70 22.51
N LYS A 13 -13.03 -20.77 22.45
CA LYS A 13 -13.88 -20.99 23.64
C LYS A 13 -14.10 -22.49 23.84
N GLU A 14 -14.07 -22.95 25.09
CA GLU A 14 -14.22 -24.37 25.48
C GLU A 14 -15.64 -24.93 25.23
N THR A 15 -16.63 -24.08 24.94
CA THR A 15 -18.02 -24.46 24.69
C THR A 15 -18.46 -24.07 23.28
N GLU A 16 -18.82 -25.09 22.48
CA GLU A 16 -19.17 -25.05 21.05
C GLU A 16 -20.47 -24.29 20.69
N GLN A 17 -21.01 -23.43 21.56
CA GLN A 17 -22.38 -22.91 21.42
C GLN A 17 -22.54 -21.41 21.18
N GLU A 18 -21.47 -20.62 21.08
CA GLU A 18 -21.60 -19.27 20.50
C GLU A 18 -21.45 -19.36 18.99
N THR A 19 -22.52 -19.02 18.26
CA THR A 19 -22.49 -18.72 16.82
C THR A 19 -21.29 -17.83 16.52
N GLU A 20 -20.24 -18.39 15.91
CA GLU A 20 -19.05 -17.65 15.51
C GLU A 20 -19.44 -16.63 14.45
N GLN A 21 -19.75 -15.41 14.88
CA GLN A 21 -20.14 -14.34 13.98
C GLN A 21 -18.96 -13.94 13.10
N ASP A 22 -19.16 -13.98 11.79
CA ASP A 22 -18.18 -13.53 10.81
C ASP A 22 -17.71 -12.11 11.11
N LYS A 23 -16.40 -11.90 11.10
CA LYS A 23 -15.81 -10.58 11.35
C LYS A 23 -15.76 -9.74 10.10
N VAL A 24 -16.34 -8.55 10.20
CA VAL A 24 -16.45 -7.59 9.10
C VAL A 24 -15.32 -6.56 9.22
N ALA A 25 -14.69 -6.22 8.09
CA ALA A 25 -13.61 -5.24 8.08
C ALA A 25 -13.57 -4.38 6.81
N SER A 26 -12.88 -3.24 6.89
CA SER A 26 -12.47 -2.43 5.75
C SER A 26 -10.95 -2.25 5.75
N ILE A 27 -10.33 -2.33 4.58
CA ILE A 27 -8.87 -2.30 4.43
C ILE A 27 -8.46 -1.01 3.74
N HIS A 28 -7.43 -0.36 4.26
CA HIS A 28 -6.79 0.83 3.70
C HIS A 28 -5.33 0.50 3.45
N ILE A 29 -4.90 0.58 2.20
CA ILE A 29 -3.52 0.30 1.80
C ILE A 29 -2.94 1.58 1.22
N ASN A 30 -1.80 2.03 1.72
CA ASN A 30 -1.00 3.05 1.03
C ASN A 30 0.29 2.41 0.52
N LEU A 31 0.63 2.66 -0.73
CA LEU A 31 1.92 2.34 -1.33
C LEU A 31 2.64 3.63 -1.70
N TRP A 32 3.87 3.78 -1.23
CA TRP A 32 4.75 4.88 -1.60
C TRP A 32 6.21 4.42 -1.53
N ASP A 33 7.11 5.16 -2.18
CA ASP A 33 8.53 4.85 -2.20
C ASP A 33 9.34 5.85 -1.36
N LYS A 34 10.32 5.29 -0.66
CA LYS A 34 11.28 6.01 0.17
C LYS A 34 12.65 5.91 -0.49
N VAL A 35 13.09 7.01 -1.07
CA VAL A 35 14.38 7.10 -1.76
C VAL A 35 15.41 7.73 -0.82
N LYS A 36 16.50 7.01 -0.55
CA LYS A 36 17.67 7.52 0.20
C LYS A 36 18.94 7.22 -0.58
N GLY A 37 19.47 8.24 -1.26
CA GLY A 37 20.60 8.07 -2.18
C GLY A 37 20.24 7.11 -3.32
N ASN A 38 21.01 6.04 -3.50
CA ASN A 38 20.74 5.01 -4.51
C ASN A 38 19.78 3.91 -4.04
N ASN A 39 19.41 3.90 -2.75
CA ASN A 39 18.53 2.88 -2.19
C ASN A 39 17.07 3.32 -2.29
N LYS A 40 16.25 2.48 -2.94
CA LYS A 40 14.80 2.63 -3.03
C LYS A 40 14.15 1.55 -2.18
N ASN A 41 13.40 1.96 -1.16
CA ASN A 41 12.52 1.08 -0.41
C ASN A 41 11.07 1.40 -0.77
N TYR A 42 10.21 0.40 -0.80
CA TYR A 42 8.76 0.62 -0.85
C TYR A 42 8.17 0.49 0.54
N CYS A 43 7.21 1.34 0.85
CA CYS A 43 6.50 1.38 2.09
C CYS A 43 5.03 1.01 1.83
N PHE A 44 4.55 -0.01 2.55
CA PHE A 44 3.17 -0.47 2.52
C PHE A 44 2.52 -0.18 3.86
N ASP A 45 1.57 0.73 3.88
CA ASP A 45 0.78 0.99 5.08
C ASP A 45 -0.50 0.15 5.00
N PHE A 46 -0.67 -0.80 5.91
CA PHE A 46 -1.88 -1.61 6.03
C PHE A 46 -2.70 -1.12 7.21
N GLY A 47 -3.84 -0.52 6.90
CA GLY A 47 -4.88 -0.11 7.83
C GLY A 47 -6.04 -1.09 7.81
N LEU A 48 -6.39 -1.67 8.95
CA LEU A 48 -7.50 -2.60 9.11
C LEU A 48 -8.51 -2.03 10.08
N LEU A 49 -9.68 -1.66 9.57
CA LEU A 49 -10.84 -1.22 10.37
C LEU A 49 -11.76 -2.42 10.59
N ILE A 50 -11.72 -3.02 11.76
CA ILE A 50 -12.55 -4.16 12.16
C ILE A 50 -13.79 -3.62 12.85
N GLU A 51 -14.98 -4.02 12.38
CA GLU A 51 -16.26 -3.55 12.93
C GLU A 51 -16.50 -4.04 14.38
N ASP A 52 -16.00 -5.23 14.72
CA ASP A 52 -16.06 -5.79 16.07
C ASP A 52 -14.84 -6.67 16.37
N ILE A 53 -13.94 -6.19 17.23
CA ILE A 53 -12.69 -6.86 17.62
C ILE A 53 -12.88 -8.01 18.62
N ASN A 54 -14.07 -8.15 19.24
CA ASN A 54 -14.30 -9.19 20.24
C ASN A 54 -14.08 -10.59 19.67
N CYS A 55 -13.65 -11.55 20.48
CA CYS A 55 -13.46 -12.93 20.06
C CYS A 55 -12.43 -13.12 18.92
N ILE A 56 -11.55 -12.14 18.67
CA ILE A 56 -10.39 -12.29 17.79
C ILE A 56 -9.15 -12.48 18.67
N GLU A 57 -8.42 -13.57 18.45
CA GLU A 57 -7.16 -13.84 19.16
C GLU A 57 -5.99 -13.13 18.47
N LYS A 58 -5.88 -13.38 17.15
CA LYS A 58 -4.79 -12.89 16.31
C LYS A 58 -5.30 -12.43 14.95
N ILE A 59 -4.65 -11.42 14.42
CA ILE A 59 -4.80 -10.97 13.04
C ILE A 59 -3.52 -11.35 12.30
N PHE A 60 -3.64 -11.87 11.09
CA PHE A 60 -2.50 -12.28 10.28
C PHE A 60 -2.45 -11.44 9.01
N LEU A 61 -1.27 -10.91 8.71
CA LEU A 61 -0.98 -10.24 7.44
C LEU A 61 0.23 -10.92 6.80
N TYR A 62 0.02 -11.55 5.65
CA TYR A 62 1.10 -12.11 4.85
C TYR A 62 1.66 -11.06 3.88
N ALA A 63 2.97 -10.84 3.95
CA ALA A 63 3.74 -10.08 2.98
C ALA A 63 4.48 -11.03 2.02
N PRO A 64 4.37 -10.87 0.69
CA PRO A 64 5.00 -11.75 -0.28
C PRO A 64 6.51 -11.47 -0.47
N PHE A 65 7.21 -11.10 0.60
CA PHE A 65 8.66 -10.86 0.65
C PHE A 65 9.14 -11.00 2.10
N PRO A 66 10.45 -11.20 2.33
CA PRO A 66 11.02 -11.26 3.68
C PRO A 66 10.86 -9.93 4.41
N VAL A 67 10.36 -9.98 5.64
CA VAL A 67 10.21 -8.82 6.53
C VAL A 67 10.92 -9.09 7.85
N GLU A 68 11.77 -8.16 8.27
CA GLU A 68 12.34 -8.12 9.61
C GLU A 68 11.54 -7.17 10.52
N LYS A 69 11.60 -7.39 11.83
CA LYS A 69 10.84 -6.60 12.81
C LYS A 69 11.13 -5.10 12.74
N LYS A 70 12.39 -4.72 12.49
CA LYS A 70 12.83 -3.32 12.29
C LYS A 70 12.19 -2.62 11.08
N GLN A 71 11.65 -3.39 10.14
CA GLN A 71 10.96 -2.89 8.95
C GLN A 71 9.47 -2.69 9.17
N ILE A 72 8.97 -3.02 10.37
CA ILE A 72 7.58 -2.81 10.76
C ILE A 72 7.50 -1.62 11.71
N LYS A 73 6.54 -0.73 11.46
CA LYS A 73 6.24 0.41 12.35
C LYS A 73 4.76 0.46 12.63
N ASP A 74 4.42 0.74 13.88
CA ASP A 74 3.07 1.15 14.24
C ASP A 74 2.80 2.56 13.69
N LEU A 75 1.62 2.75 13.12
CA LEU A 75 1.13 4.06 12.69
C LEU A 75 -0.07 4.51 13.53
N GLY A 76 -0.60 3.68 14.45
CA GLY A 76 -1.66 4.07 15.35
C GLY A 76 -1.25 5.25 16.24
N SER A 77 -0.03 5.22 16.77
CA SER A 77 0.55 6.31 17.57
C SER A 77 0.87 7.58 16.76
N VAL A 78 1.10 7.43 15.45
CA VAL A 78 1.34 8.56 14.52
C VAL A 78 0.02 9.26 14.17
N ILE A 79 -1.09 8.52 14.12
CA ILE A 79 -2.43 9.09 13.94
C ILE A 79 -2.88 9.66 15.28
N SER A 80 -2.43 10.88 15.57
CA SER A 80 -2.63 11.51 16.88
C SER A 80 -3.61 12.68 16.87
N ASN A 81 -4.21 13.02 15.72
CA ASN A 81 -5.07 14.20 15.61
C ASN A 81 -6.18 14.04 14.56
N ASN A 82 -7.20 14.90 14.68
CA ASN A 82 -8.34 14.98 13.77
C ASN A 82 -7.92 15.13 12.30
N GLN A 83 -6.89 15.93 12.01
CA GLN A 83 -6.53 16.24 10.63
C GLN A 83 -6.06 14.99 9.88
N LEU A 84 -5.19 14.18 10.50
CA LEU A 84 -4.69 12.94 9.90
C LEU A 84 -5.79 11.89 9.77
N VAL A 85 -6.65 11.77 10.80
CA VAL A 85 -7.83 10.90 10.73
C VAL A 85 -8.73 11.31 9.56
N ASN A 86 -9.03 12.59 9.44
CA ASN A 86 -9.89 13.12 8.38
C ASN A 86 -9.27 12.91 7.00
N ALA A 87 -7.96 13.05 6.87
CA ALA A 87 -7.26 12.80 5.61
C ALA A 87 -7.19 11.32 5.23
N ILE A 88 -7.05 10.41 6.21
CA ILE A 88 -7.02 8.95 5.96
C ILE A 88 -8.39 8.45 5.51
N PHE A 89 -9.45 8.88 6.20
CA PHE A 89 -10.81 8.38 5.94
C PHE A 89 -11.61 9.24 4.95
N ASN A 90 -11.13 10.44 4.63
CA ASN A 90 -11.81 11.46 3.81
C ASN A 90 -13.20 11.83 4.37
N GLU A 91 -13.25 12.08 5.67
CA GLU A 91 -14.46 12.35 6.44
C GLU A 91 -14.19 13.39 7.53
N ASN A 92 -15.24 14.05 8.02
CA ASN A 92 -15.13 15.05 9.08
C ASN A 92 -15.28 14.42 10.47
N PHE A 93 -14.24 13.72 10.91
CA PHE A 93 -14.16 13.17 12.25
C PHE A 93 -13.58 14.17 13.25
N THR A 94 -13.90 13.93 14.53
CA THR A 94 -13.20 14.53 15.66
C THR A 94 -12.58 13.42 16.51
N THR A 95 -11.52 13.71 17.24
CA THR A 95 -10.83 12.74 18.10
C THR A 95 -10.87 13.20 19.55
N THR A 96 -11.00 12.22 20.43
CA THR A 96 -10.88 12.40 21.88
C THR A 96 -9.80 11.45 22.37
N ASP A 97 -8.87 11.95 23.16
CA ASP A 97 -7.89 11.09 23.82
C ASP A 97 -8.62 10.11 24.75
N GLY A 98 -8.38 8.82 24.53
CA GLY A 98 -8.96 7.76 25.34
C GLY A 98 -7.98 7.26 26.41
N GLU A 99 -8.11 5.99 26.77
CA GLU A 99 -7.10 5.27 27.55
C GLU A 99 -5.75 5.22 26.81
N PRO A 100 -4.63 4.94 27.50
CA PRO A 100 -3.35 4.72 26.85
C PRO A 100 -3.46 3.79 25.63
N LYS A 101 -2.76 4.16 24.54
CA LYS A 101 -2.80 3.50 23.22
C LYS A 101 -4.10 3.60 22.44
N ARG A 102 -5.15 4.25 22.97
CA ARG A 102 -6.47 4.37 22.34
C ARG A 102 -6.79 5.82 22.02
N LEU A 103 -6.91 6.14 20.73
CA LEU A 103 -7.49 7.39 20.27
C LEU A 103 -8.93 7.13 19.82
N ILE A 104 -9.90 7.74 20.48
CA ILE A 104 -11.31 7.60 20.11
C ILE A 104 -11.58 8.54 18.94
N VAL A 105 -12.14 8.00 17.86
CA VAL A 105 -12.61 8.75 16.71
C VAL A 105 -14.13 8.84 16.78
N ASN A 106 -14.63 10.06 16.98
CA ASN A 106 -16.04 10.36 17.04
C ASN A 106 -16.57 10.64 15.64
N ALA A 107 -17.54 9.82 15.24
CA ALA A 107 -18.18 9.88 13.96
C ALA A 107 -19.24 10.99 13.87
N PRO A 108 -19.37 11.67 12.72
CA PRO A 108 -20.52 12.54 12.48
C PRO A 108 -21.83 11.72 12.48
N GLU A 109 -22.97 12.39 12.70
CA GLU A 109 -24.28 11.73 12.81
C GLU A 109 -24.50 10.67 11.72
N LYS A 110 -24.97 9.47 12.11
CA LYS A 110 -25.23 8.27 11.29
C LYS A 110 -24.05 7.33 11.01
N LYS A 111 -22.90 7.50 11.68
CA LYS A 111 -21.78 6.57 11.64
C LYS A 111 -21.35 6.17 13.05
N ASP A 112 -20.74 4.99 13.17
CA ASP A 112 -20.26 4.49 14.45
C ASP A 112 -18.88 5.04 14.78
N ASN A 113 -18.68 5.37 16.05
CA ASN A 113 -17.37 5.70 16.62
C ASN A 113 -16.44 4.48 16.53
N PHE A 114 -15.14 4.74 16.47
CA PHE A 114 -14.13 3.68 16.47
C PHE A 114 -12.89 4.10 17.23
N VAL A 115 -12.04 3.14 17.55
CA VAL A 115 -10.78 3.36 18.26
C VAL A 115 -9.62 3.13 17.30
N VAL A 116 -8.74 4.12 17.15
CA VAL A 116 -7.41 3.91 16.58
C VAL A 116 -6.52 3.38 17.69
N TYR A 117 -5.94 2.20 17.47
CA TYR A 117 -5.12 1.52 18.48
C TYR A 117 -3.64 1.58 18.11
N SER A 118 -2.81 2.03 19.06
CA SER A 118 -1.35 2.04 18.94
C SER A 118 -0.77 0.70 19.35
N LEU A 119 -0.21 -0.03 18.39
CA LEU A 119 0.38 -1.34 18.63
C LEU A 119 1.79 -1.23 19.23
N GLU A 120 2.09 -2.07 20.22
CA GLU A 120 3.47 -2.31 20.65
C GLU A 120 4.08 -3.41 19.80
N ILE A 121 4.81 -3.03 18.74
CA ILE A 121 5.42 -3.97 17.79
C ILE A 121 6.26 -5.04 18.51
N GLU A 122 6.97 -4.67 19.58
CA GLU A 122 7.83 -5.63 20.27
C GLU A 122 7.07 -6.76 20.98
N ASN A 123 5.91 -6.45 21.57
CA ASN A 123 5.16 -7.39 22.40
C ASN A 123 3.98 -8.04 21.66
N GLN A 124 3.39 -7.34 20.69
CA GLN A 124 2.17 -7.75 20.02
C GLN A 124 2.40 -8.31 18.61
N VAL A 125 3.59 -8.12 18.03
CA VAL A 125 3.88 -8.56 16.66
C VAL A 125 4.93 -9.67 16.65
N GLU A 126 4.55 -10.80 16.06
CA GLU A 126 5.43 -11.94 15.79
C GLU A 126 5.56 -12.17 14.28
N LEU A 127 6.73 -12.66 13.86
CA LEU A 127 7.04 -12.89 12.46
C LEU A 127 7.31 -14.36 12.23
N ILE A 128 6.61 -14.93 11.26
CA ILE A 128 6.75 -16.32 10.84
C ILE A 128 7.18 -16.33 9.38
N ASN A 129 8.31 -16.96 9.10
CA ASN A 129 8.71 -17.23 7.73
C ASN A 129 7.70 -18.20 7.10
N CYS A 130 7.22 -17.87 5.91
CA CYS A 130 6.36 -18.76 5.15
C CYS A 130 6.92 -18.89 3.73
N ARG A 131 7.19 -20.13 3.29
CA ARG A 131 7.85 -20.36 2.01
C ARG A 131 6.94 -19.88 0.88
N ARG A 132 7.48 -18.99 0.04
CA ARG A 132 6.77 -18.45 -1.13
C ARG A 132 7.00 -19.31 -2.37
N ASN A 133 8.26 -19.70 -2.61
CA ASN A 133 8.67 -20.67 -3.64
C ASN A 133 10.04 -21.26 -3.29
N THR A 134 10.67 -22.00 -4.20
CA THR A 134 12.00 -22.62 -3.99
C THR A 134 13.14 -21.60 -3.82
N GLU A 135 12.95 -20.34 -4.20
CA GLU A 135 14.01 -19.32 -4.28
C GLU A 135 13.78 -18.10 -3.38
N SER A 136 12.62 -18.01 -2.72
CA SER A 136 12.26 -16.85 -1.93
C SER A 136 11.18 -17.17 -0.92
N ASP A 137 11.28 -16.50 0.21
CA ASP A 137 10.34 -16.59 1.31
C ASP A 137 9.43 -15.36 1.37
N GLY A 138 8.28 -15.54 1.98
CA GLY A 138 7.41 -14.47 2.45
C GLY A 138 7.42 -14.42 3.97
N THR A 139 6.62 -13.52 4.54
CA THR A 139 6.53 -13.38 5.99
C THR A 139 5.07 -13.20 6.40
N ILE A 140 4.62 -14.05 7.32
CA ILE A 140 3.36 -13.89 8.04
C ILE A 140 3.66 -13.00 9.25
N ILE A 141 2.94 -11.90 9.34
CA ILE A 141 2.98 -10.95 10.45
C ILE A 141 1.77 -11.27 11.32
N GLU A 142 2.00 -11.87 12.48
CA GLU A 142 0.96 -12.11 13.48
C GLU A 142 0.82 -10.90 14.39
N ILE A 143 -0.41 -10.41 14.58
CA ILE A 143 -0.74 -9.32 15.50
C ILE A 143 -1.67 -9.87 16.57
N LYS A 144 -1.18 -9.94 17.81
CA LYS A 144 -1.95 -10.40 18.98
C LYS A 144 -2.89 -9.29 19.46
N VAL A 145 -4.18 -9.60 19.46
CA VAL A 145 -5.26 -8.65 19.84
C VAL A 145 -6.17 -9.18 20.95
N ASP A 146 -6.00 -10.42 21.38
CA ASP A 146 -6.68 -11.06 22.51
C ASP A 146 -6.59 -10.27 23.83
N SER A 147 -5.45 -9.60 24.06
CA SER A 147 -5.22 -8.76 25.24
C SER A 147 -6.00 -7.43 25.21
N ILE A 148 -6.51 -7.03 24.04
CA ILE A 148 -7.27 -5.79 23.88
C ILE A 148 -8.69 -6.03 24.37
N LYS A 149 -9.01 -5.53 25.56
CA LYS A 149 -10.38 -5.53 26.07
C LYS A 149 -11.12 -4.30 25.52
N PRO A 150 -12.16 -4.48 24.69
CA PRO A 150 -12.97 -3.36 24.24
C PRO A 150 -13.79 -2.82 25.40
N ASN A 151 -13.91 -1.50 25.47
CA ASN A 151 -14.83 -0.85 26.40
C ASN A 151 -16.19 -0.69 25.70
N ASN A 152 -16.74 0.53 25.66
CA ASN A 152 -18.02 0.83 25.03
C ASN A 152 -17.99 0.82 23.48
N ILE A 153 -16.81 0.68 22.88
CA ILE A 153 -16.61 0.70 21.42
C ILE A 153 -15.86 -0.58 21.04
N ASN A 154 -16.45 -1.36 20.15
CA ASN A 154 -15.89 -2.63 19.65
C ASN A 154 -15.18 -2.48 18.30
N LYS A 155 -15.37 -1.34 17.64
CA LYS A 155 -14.79 -1.04 16.33
C LYS A 155 -13.37 -0.52 16.48
N TYR A 156 -12.39 -1.24 15.93
CA TYR A 156 -10.97 -0.94 16.10
C TYR A 156 -10.28 -0.76 14.75
N TYR A 157 -9.38 0.21 14.70
CA TYR A 157 -8.51 0.49 13.58
C TYR A 157 -7.06 0.26 13.97
N PHE A 158 -6.42 -0.69 13.29
CA PHE A 158 -5.00 -0.96 13.39
C PHE A 158 -4.32 -0.46 12.13
N ARG A 159 -3.17 0.21 12.24
CA ARG A 159 -2.41 0.62 11.07
C ARG A 159 -0.93 0.36 11.28
N ILE A 160 -0.34 -0.45 10.41
CA ILE A 160 1.09 -0.76 10.42
C ILE A 160 1.73 -0.42 9.08
N ARG A 161 2.99 -0.01 9.11
CA ARG A 161 3.84 0.18 7.93
C ARG A 161 4.82 -0.96 7.81
N ILE A 162 4.96 -1.51 6.61
CA ILE A 162 5.96 -2.51 6.27
C ILE A 162 6.87 -1.92 5.19
N GLU A 163 8.17 -1.86 5.46
CA GLU A 163 9.17 -1.39 4.50
C GLU A 163 9.88 -2.58 3.85
N GLY A 164 9.96 -2.61 2.52
CA GLY A 164 10.72 -3.63 1.78
C GLY A 164 11.70 -3.00 0.80
N GLY A 165 12.90 -3.59 0.70
CA GLY A 165 13.87 -3.18 -0.31
C GLY A 165 13.36 -3.51 -1.71
N LYS A 166 13.66 -2.66 -2.69
CA LYS A 166 13.24 -2.84 -4.09
C LYS A 166 13.54 -4.24 -4.63
N ASP A 167 14.71 -4.80 -4.33
CA ASP A 167 15.15 -6.10 -4.86
C ASP A 167 14.33 -7.28 -4.31
N CYS A 168 13.67 -7.12 -3.15
CA CYS A 168 12.84 -8.16 -2.55
C CYS A 168 11.40 -8.16 -3.13
N ILE A 169 10.96 -7.04 -3.72
CA ILE A 169 9.57 -6.82 -4.11
C ILE A 169 9.38 -7.10 -5.60
N LYS A 170 9.16 -8.38 -5.93
CA LYS A 170 9.05 -8.86 -7.32
C LYS A 170 7.73 -8.55 -8.04
N PHE A 171 6.81 -7.82 -7.40
CA PHE A 171 5.55 -7.37 -8.00
C PHE A 171 5.58 -5.89 -8.40
N ILE A 172 6.71 -5.22 -8.17
CA ILE A 172 7.00 -3.89 -8.68
C ILE A 172 8.24 -4.00 -9.58
N ASN A 173 8.06 -3.78 -10.87
CA ASN A 173 9.09 -3.99 -11.88
C ASN A 173 9.39 -2.69 -12.65
N ASP A 174 10.66 -2.31 -12.75
CA ASP A 174 11.15 -1.21 -13.60
C ASP A 174 11.56 -1.76 -14.98
N GLU A 175 10.62 -2.16 -15.83
CA GLU A 175 10.94 -3.03 -16.97
C GLU A 175 10.93 -2.38 -18.37
N ILE A 176 10.39 -1.17 -18.56
CA ILE A 176 10.28 -0.63 -19.93
C ILE A 176 11.05 0.68 -20.08
N LYS A 177 12.29 0.56 -20.59
CA LYS A 177 12.97 1.64 -21.31
C LYS A 177 12.44 1.62 -22.74
N GLY A 178 11.87 2.71 -23.23
CA GLY A 178 11.29 2.69 -24.56
C GLY A 178 12.33 2.45 -25.66
N ILE A 179 11.87 1.82 -26.74
CA ILE A 179 12.68 1.19 -27.80
C ILE A 179 13.32 2.24 -28.75
N SER A 180 12.99 3.53 -28.60
CA SER A 180 13.44 4.60 -29.50
C SER A 180 14.67 5.34 -28.94
N ILE A 181 15.71 5.38 -29.77
CA ILE A 181 17.02 6.01 -29.52
C ILE A 181 16.90 7.55 -29.33
N PHE A 182 15.80 8.16 -29.79
CA PHE A 182 15.63 9.62 -29.81
C PHE A 182 14.63 10.19 -28.78
N SER A 183 13.65 9.40 -28.30
CA SER A 183 12.54 9.94 -27.48
C SER A 183 12.40 9.31 -26.09
N ASN A 184 12.83 8.06 -25.90
CA ASN A 184 12.46 7.28 -24.71
C ASN A 184 13.64 6.88 -23.82
N GLN A 185 14.82 7.44 -24.07
CA GLN A 185 16.04 7.08 -23.34
C GLN A 185 16.05 7.58 -21.89
N PHE A 186 15.20 8.55 -21.57
CA PHE A 186 15.06 9.14 -20.23
C PHE A 186 13.82 8.65 -19.47
N THR A 187 12.92 7.90 -20.11
CA THR A 187 11.65 7.50 -19.52
C THR A 187 11.72 6.05 -19.07
N ASN A 188 11.55 5.84 -17.77
CA ASN A 188 11.37 4.52 -17.19
C ASN A 188 9.88 4.27 -16.95
N THR A 189 9.43 3.04 -17.17
CA THR A 189 8.09 2.60 -16.75
C THR A 189 8.23 1.63 -15.57
N GLU A 190 7.62 1.99 -14.43
CA GLU A 190 7.40 1.09 -13.30
C GLU A 190 6.02 0.45 -13.42
N VAL A 191 5.95 -0.87 -13.28
CA VAL A 191 4.70 -1.65 -13.29
C VAL A 191 4.49 -2.21 -11.89
N ILE A 192 3.32 -1.95 -11.30
CA ILE A 192 2.89 -2.49 -10.01
C ILE A 192 1.73 -3.45 -10.25
N ASP A 193 1.92 -4.73 -9.92
CA ASP A 193 0.89 -5.77 -9.89
C ASP A 193 0.51 -6.06 -8.44
N PHE A 194 -0.30 -5.18 -7.84
CA PHE A 194 -0.68 -5.31 -6.43
C PHE A 194 -1.88 -6.25 -6.29
N ARG A 195 -1.78 -7.21 -5.36
CA ARG A 195 -2.85 -8.16 -5.07
C ARG A 195 -3.03 -8.39 -3.58
N LEU A 196 -4.27 -8.59 -3.16
CA LEU A 196 -4.67 -8.94 -1.81
C LEU A 196 -5.71 -10.06 -1.85
N ASN A 197 -5.53 -11.08 -1.01
CA ASN A 197 -6.41 -12.24 -0.86
C ASN A 197 -6.64 -13.06 -2.15
N ASP A 198 -5.75 -12.94 -3.14
CA ASP A 198 -5.65 -13.89 -4.27
C ASP A 198 -5.00 -15.21 -3.80
N VAL A 199 -5.67 -15.91 -2.88
CA VAL A 199 -5.17 -17.11 -2.18
C VAL A 199 -4.93 -18.28 -3.15
N ARG A 200 -5.61 -18.29 -4.30
CA ARG A 200 -5.41 -19.31 -5.35
C ARG A 200 -4.02 -19.21 -5.98
N SER A 201 -3.41 -18.02 -5.95
CA SER A 201 -2.06 -17.76 -6.46
C SER A 201 -0.94 -17.97 -5.42
N CYS A 202 -1.32 -18.35 -4.19
CA CYS A 202 -0.41 -18.53 -3.05
C CYS A 202 0.18 -19.95 -2.99
N SER A 203 1.31 -20.08 -2.27
CA SER A 203 1.95 -21.37 -1.99
C SER A 203 1.04 -22.27 -1.16
N GLU A 204 1.26 -23.58 -1.25
CA GLU A 204 0.51 -24.57 -0.46
C GLU A 204 0.65 -24.28 1.04
N GLU A 205 1.86 -23.97 1.51
CA GLU A 205 2.12 -23.61 2.90
C GLU A 205 1.27 -22.41 3.36
N LEU A 206 1.21 -21.33 2.57
CA LEU A 206 0.38 -20.17 2.93
C LEU A 206 -1.11 -20.51 2.88
N ARG A 207 -1.55 -21.32 1.91
CA ARG A 207 -2.95 -21.74 1.81
C ARG A 207 -3.38 -22.56 3.03
N GLU A 208 -2.52 -23.45 3.52
CA GLU A 208 -2.76 -24.20 4.75
C GLU A 208 -2.87 -23.27 5.97
N GLN A 209 -1.97 -22.28 6.10
CA GLN A 209 -2.06 -21.31 7.20
C GLN A 209 -3.32 -20.45 7.12
N PHE A 210 -3.69 -20.01 5.92
CA PHE A 210 -4.91 -19.25 5.68
C PHE A 210 -6.18 -20.06 6.03
N GLN A 211 -6.20 -21.35 5.69
CA GLN A 211 -7.32 -22.27 5.99
C GLN A 211 -7.46 -22.62 7.47
N LYS A 212 -6.39 -22.56 8.25
CA LYS A 212 -6.44 -22.74 9.72
C LYS A 212 -7.13 -21.58 10.42
N GLY A 213 -7.15 -20.40 9.81
CA GLY A 213 -7.86 -19.22 10.31
C GLY A 213 -9.19 -18.97 9.59
N LYS A 214 -9.69 -17.74 9.74
CA LYS A 214 -10.93 -17.26 9.13
C LYS A 214 -10.71 -16.00 8.32
N SER A 215 -11.39 -15.91 7.19
CA SER A 215 -11.39 -14.71 6.35
C SER A 215 -12.28 -13.62 6.94
N PHE A 216 -11.84 -12.37 6.85
CA PHE A 216 -12.72 -11.23 7.09
C PHE A 216 -13.76 -11.09 5.97
N LYS A 217 -14.97 -10.66 6.32
CA LYS A 217 -15.97 -10.18 5.37
C LYS A 217 -15.66 -8.72 5.03
N LEU A 218 -15.05 -8.48 3.87
CA LEU A 218 -14.53 -7.15 3.53
C LEU A 218 -15.62 -6.26 2.94
N LEU A 219 -15.91 -5.14 3.62
CA LEU A 219 -16.83 -4.11 3.13
C LEU A 219 -16.21 -3.23 2.05
N ALA A 220 -14.93 -2.93 2.19
CA ALA A 220 -14.21 -2.09 1.25
C ALA A 220 -12.71 -2.34 1.32
N ILE A 221 -12.05 -2.15 0.19
CA ILE A 221 -10.60 -2.09 0.06
C ILE A 221 -10.28 -0.76 -0.62
N HIS A 222 -9.57 0.12 0.09
CA HIS A 222 -9.09 1.41 -0.38
C HIS A 222 -7.59 1.29 -0.63
N TYR A 223 -7.16 1.49 -1.86
CA TYR A 223 -5.76 1.42 -2.25
C TYR A 223 -5.30 2.79 -2.76
N LEU A 224 -4.33 3.37 -2.06
CA LEU A 224 -3.72 4.66 -2.37
C LEU A 224 -2.29 4.44 -2.85
N ILE A 225 -1.97 4.86 -4.07
CA ILE A 225 -0.61 4.90 -4.58
C ILE A 225 -0.14 6.34 -4.56
N LEU A 226 0.91 6.63 -3.81
CA LEU A 226 1.47 7.97 -3.69
C LEU A 226 2.66 8.10 -4.62
N ARG A 227 2.65 9.14 -5.46
CA ARG A 227 3.67 9.39 -6.47
C ARG A 227 4.06 10.84 -6.54
N ASN A 228 5.26 11.09 -7.06
CA ASN A 228 5.62 12.44 -7.43
C ASN A 228 4.67 12.94 -8.52
N ALA A 229 4.28 14.22 -8.47
CA ALA A 229 3.40 14.82 -9.47
C ALA A 229 3.98 14.81 -10.90
N ASN A 230 5.30 14.64 -11.05
CA ASN A 230 5.97 14.51 -12.34
C ASN A 230 5.80 13.10 -12.96
N ASP A 231 5.35 12.11 -12.19
CA ASP A 231 5.14 10.76 -12.68
C ASP A 231 3.81 10.69 -13.44
N ALA A 232 3.83 10.18 -14.67
CA ALA A 232 2.64 9.97 -15.46
C ALA A 232 2.04 8.59 -15.18
N ILE A 233 0.80 8.54 -14.70
CA ILE A 233 0.06 7.28 -14.55
C ILE A 233 -0.43 6.80 -15.92
N ILE A 234 -0.18 5.52 -16.20
CA ILE A 234 -0.79 4.77 -17.30
C ILE A 234 -1.61 3.66 -16.63
N HIS A 235 -2.88 3.93 -16.41
CA HIS A 235 -3.79 2.98 -15.78
C HIS A 235 -4.80 2.42 -16.77
N TYR A 236 -4.99 1.10 -16.68
CA TYR A 236 -6.02 0.37 -17.40
C TYR A 236 -6.75 -0.51 -16.38
N GLY A 237 -7.97 -0.15 -16.00
CA GLY A 237 -8.73 -0.96 -15.05
C GLY A 237 -9.85 -0.20 -14.34
N LYS A 238 -9.88 -0.33 -13.01
CA LYS A 238 -10.87 0.29 -12.11
C LYS A 238 -10.85 1.82 -12.17
N GLU A 239 -11.96 2.44 -11.79
CA GLU A 239 -12.04 3.90 -11.64
C GLU A 239 -10.98 4.41 -10.63
N ILE A 240 -10.21 5.42 -11.04
CA ILE A 240 -9.22 6.09 -10.21
C ILE A 240 -9.67 7.51 -9.91
N ASN A 241 -9.69 7.85 -8.63
CA ASN A 241 -9.73 9.23 -8.18
C ASN A 241 -8.32 9.70 -7.82
N SER A 242 -7.98 10.96 -8.05
CA SER A 242 -6.68 11.49 -7.63
C SER A 242 -6.83 12.81 -6.91
N ARG A 243 -5.91 13.08 -5.97
CA ARG A 243 -5.78 14.37 -5.30
C ARG A 243 -4.33 14.68 -4.98
N MET A 244 -4.00 15.96 -4.91
CA MET A 244 -2.72 16.41 -4.34
C MET A 244 -2.76 16.19 -2.83
N LEU A 245 -1.66 15.69 -2.24
CA LEU A 245 -1.54 15.57 -0.79
C LEU A 245 -1.16 16.91 -0.15
N GLU A 246 -1.80 17.20 0.99
CA GLU A 246 -1.54 18.39 1.79
C GLU A 246 -0.21 18.22 2.56
N GLN A 247 0.89 18.73 2.01
CA GLN A 247 2.25 18.46 2.52
C GLN A 247 2.41 18.69 4.03
N ASP A 248 1.86 19.79 4.56
CA ASP A 248 1.96 20.12 5.97
C ASP A 248 1.30 19.09 6.89
N LEU A 249 0.26 18.43 6.40
CA LEU A 249 -0.43 17.37 7.12
C LEU A 249 0.35 16.06 7.07
N TRP A 250 0.92 15.73 5.91
CA TRP A 250 1.53 14.42 5.67
C TRP A 250 3.03 14.34 6.01
N LYS A 251 3.71 15.46 6.28
CA LYS A 251 5.17 15.48 6.56
C LYS A 251 5.62 14.67 7.76
N THR A 252 4.76 14.49 8.77
CA THR A 252 5.06 13.65 9.95
C THR A 252 4.71 12.18 9.73
N TYR A 253 3.95 11.88 8.68
CA TYR A 253 3.45 10.55 8.36
C TYR A 253 4.28 9.86 7.26
N ILE A 254 4.72 10.61 6.24
CA ILE A 254 5.52 10.12 5.11
C ILE A 254 6.94 10.66 5.24
N ASP A 255 7.93 9.76 5.35
CA ASP A 255 9.33 10.17 5.45
C ASP A 255 9.86 10.62 4.08
N GLY A 256 10.56 11.76 4.04
CA GLY A 256 11.29 12.19 2.84
C GLY A 256 10.38 12.71 1.72
N THR A 257 9.25 13.32 2.07
CA THR A 257 8.37 13.94 1.09
C THR A 257 9.06 15.12 0.42
N ASN A 258 9.26 14.99 -0.90
CA ASN A 258 9.47 16.14 -1.76
C ASN A 258 8.13 16.86 -1.96
N HIS A 259 8.20 18.14 -2.32
CA HIS A 259 7.03 18.92 -2.72
C HIS A 259 6.32 18.21 -3.91
N ASN A 260 4.98 18.24 -3.91
CA ASN A 260 4.08 17.73 -4.96
C ASN A 260 3.93 16.19 -5.03
N ILE A 261 3.18 15.62 -4.09
CA ILE A 261 2.78 14.20 -4.14
C ILE A 261 1.30 14.09 -4.55
N ILE A 262 1.03 13.27 -5.55
CA ILE A 262 -0.33 12.89 -5.96
C ILE A 262 -0.67 11.54 -5.33
N ALA A 263 -1.86 11.46 -4.72
CA ALA A 263 -2.44 10.22 -4.24
C ALA A 263 -3.46 9.70 -5.26
N TYR A 264 -3.18 8.55 -5.87
CA TYR A 264 -4.11 7.83 -6.75
C TYR A 264 -4.91 6.82 -5.92
N HIS A 265 -6.23 6.96 -5.91
CA HIS A 265 -7.16 6.18 -5.12
C HIS A 265 -7.95 5.20 -5.99
N ILE A 266 -7.68 3.92 -5.79
CA ILE A 266 -8.41 2.79 -6.38
C ILE A 266 -9.22 2.15 -5.25
N LYS A 267 -10.49 1.82 -5.51
CA LYS A 267 -11.38 1.25 -4.49
C LYS A 267 -12.15 0.04 -4.99
N SER A 268 -12.37 -0.92 -4.10
CA SER A 268 -13.37 -1.99 -4.26
C SER A 268 -14.32 -1.94 -3.08
N LYS A 269 -15.62 -2.08 -3.31
CA LYS A 269 -16.64 -2.02 -2.25
C LYS A 269 -17.61 -3.19 -2.39
N ALA A 270 -18.08 -3.67 -1.25
CA ALA A 270 -19.13 -4.67 -1.15
C ALA A 270 -20.41 -4.16 -1.84
N GLU A 271 -21.15 -5.06 -2.49
CA GLU A 271 -22.46 -4.76 -3.04
C GLU A 271 -23.47 -4.66 -1.92
N LYS A 272 -24.16 -3.50 -1.88
CA LYS A 272 -25.14 -3.17 -0.86
C LYS A 272 -26.47 -2.89 -1.51
N LYS A 273 -27.55 -3.40 -0.91
CA LYS A 273 -28.92 -3.12 -1.35
C LYS A 273 -29.69 -2.50 -0.19
N LYS A 274 -30.42 -1.43 -0.49
CA LYS A 274 -31.34 -0.83 0.46
C LYS A 274 -32.58 -1.73 0.55
N ASN A 275 -32.90 -2.19 1.75
CA ASN A 275 -34.14 -2.91 2.00
C ASN A 275 -35.32 -1.93 1.85
N PRO A 276 -36.26 -2.17 0.92
CA PRO A 276 -37.39 -1.26 0.69
C PRO A 276 -38.34 -1.13 1.88
N GLN A 277 -38.40 -2.14 2.76
CA GLN A 277 -39.36 -2.24 3.86
C GLN A 277 -38.83 -1.62 5.15
N THR A 278 -37.56 -1.86 5.48
CA THR A 278 -36.94 -1.36 6.71
C THR A 278 -36.10 -0.09 6.50
N GLY A 279 -35.80 0.25 5.24
CA GLY A 279 -34.87 1.31 4.90
C GLY A 279 -33.40 1.00 5.24
N GLY A 280 -33.13 -0.15 5.87
CA GLY A 280 -31.80 -0.61 6.25
C GLY A 280 -30.96 -1.01 5.05
N ILE A 281 -29.64 -1.03 5.22
CA ILE A 281 -28.70 -1.44 4.18
C ILE A 281 -28.24 -2.86 4.44
N GLU A 282 -28.49 -3.76 3.50
CA GLU A 282 -28.04 -5.14 3.55
C GLU A 282 -26.85 -5.33 2.60
N VAL A 283 -25.84 -6.09 3.03
CA VAL A 283 -24.69 -6.45 2.19
C VAL A 283 -25.03 -7.73 1.44
N LEU A 284 -25.13 -7.64 0.11
CA LEU A 284 -25.41 -8.79 -0.74
C LEU A 284 -24.15 -9.62 -1.00
N ARG A 285 -23.02 -8.94 -1.23
CA ARG A 285 -21.74 -9.58 -1.55
C ARG A 285 -20.58 -8.77 -1.01
N TYR A 286 -19.77 -9.42 -0.17
CA TYR A 286 -18.51 -8.86 0.33
C TYR A 286 -17.41 -8.92 -0.74
N VAL A 287 -16.37 -8.11 -0.55
CA VAL A 287 -15.17 -8.18 -1.41
C VAL A 287 -14.34 -9.40 -0.99
N GLU A 288 -14.07 -10.31 -1.92
CA GLU A 288 -13.27 -11.52 -1.64
C GLU A 288 -11.77 -11.27 -1.83
N ASP A 289 -11.41 -10.63 -2.94
CA ASP A 289 -10.03 -10.29 -3.31
C ASP A 289 -9.92 -8.88 -3.90
N PHE A 290 -8.68 -8.43 -4.05
CA PHE A 290 -8.37 -7.20 -4.77
C PHE A 290 -7.14 -7.38 -5.64
N SER A 291 -7.25 -6.99 -6.90
CA SER A 291 -6.14 -6.82 -7.83
C SER A 291 -6.18 -5.43 -8.46
N ASP A 292 -5.00 -4.88 -8.67
CA ASP A 292 -4.76 -3.67 -9.45
C ASP A 292 -3.42 -3.76 -10.19
N LEU A 293 -3.44 -3.42 -11.48
CA LEU A 293 -2.25 -3.31 -12.32
C LEU A 293 -2.08 -1.84 -12.72
N SER A 294 -1.15 -1.16 -12.06
CA SER A 294 -0.84 0.24 -12.31
C SER A 294 0.52 0.39 -12.98
N ARG A 295 0.64 1.30 -13.95
CA ARG A 295 1.93 1.64 -14.57
C ARG A 295 2.22 3.12 -14.37
N PHE A 296 3.47 3.45 -14.08
CA PHE A 296 3.93 4.83 -13.89
C PHE A 296 5.14 5.09 -14.77
N GLN A 297 5.10 6.18 -15.52
CA GLN A 297 6.24 6.66 -16.29
C GLN A 297 6.90 7.81 -15.56
N TYR A 298 8.20 7.69 -15.32
CA TYR A 298 9.00 8.72 -14.65
C TYR A 298 10.31 8.94 -15.40
N GLN A 299 10.85 10.15 -15.30
CA GLN A 299 12.13 10.49 -15.90
C GLN A 299 13.27 10.13 -14.95
N LYS A 300 14.25 9.35 -15.45
CA LYS A 300 15.48 9.09 -14.70
C LYS A 300 16.56 10.04 -15.17
N GLU A 301 16.94 11.00 -14.31
CA GLU A 301 18.15 11.79 -14.53
C GLU A 301 19.36 10.87 -14.53
N THR A 302 19.87 10.59 -15.72
CA THR A 302 21.03 9.73 -15.88
C THR A 302 22.16 10.60 -16.41
N LYS A 303 23.05 11.02 -15.50
CA LYS A 303 24.23 11.84 -15.84
C LYS A 303 25.07 11.21 -16.96
N SER A 304 25.10 9.87 -17.06
CA SER A 304 25.79 9.16 -18.15
C SER A 304 25.11 9.36 -19.51
N ILE A 305 23.78 9.49 -19.55
CA ILE A 305 23.07 9.80 -20.79
C ILE A 305 23.42 11.23 -21.21
N ILE A 306 23.35 12.21 -20.30
CA ILE A 306 23.76 13.59 -20.58
C ILE A 306 25.21 13.63 -21.12
N ALA A 307 26.14 12.91 -20.48
CA ALA A 307 27.52 12.81 -20.94
C ALA A 307 27.65 12.21 -22.35
N LEU A 308 26.87 11.18 -22.67
CA LEU A 308 26.83 10.58 -24.02
C LEU A 308 26.31 11.58 -25.07
N TYR A 309 25.27 12.35 -24.76
CA TYR A 309 24.76 13.40 -25.65
C TYR A 309 25.81 14.50 -25.88
N VAL A 310 26.46 14.97 -24.82
CA VAL A 310 27.56 15.96 -24.93
C VAL A 310 28.67 15.43 -25.82
N LEU A 311 29.08 14.17 -25.63
CA LEU A 311 30.10 13.53 -26.46
C LEU A 311 29.65 13.40 -27.92
N GLY A 312 28.39 13.04 -28.16
CA GLY A 312 27.81 12.98 -29.50
C GLY A 312 27.81 14.33 -30.22
N VAL A 313 27.49 15.42 -29.51
CA VAL A 313 27.56 16.79 -30.06
C VAL A 313 28.99 17.18 -30.42
N ILE A 314 29.97 16.85 -29.58
CA ILE A 314 31.40 17.11 -29.85
C ILE A 314 31.85 16.37 -31.12
N VAL A 315 31.49 15.08 -31.25
CA VAL A 315 31.85 14.28 -32.42
C VAL A 315 31.20 14.82 -33.69
N LEU A 316 29.90 15.15 -33.65
CA LEU A 316 29.19 15.74 -34.79
C LEU A 316 29.78 17.11 -35.19
N GLY A 317 30.13 17.94 -34.20
CA GLY A 317 30.83 19.21 -34.44
C GLY A 317 32.19 19.00 -35.12
N GLY A 318 32.95 17.99 -34.67
CA GLY A 318 34.22 17.61 -35.29
C GLY A 318 34.07 17.14 -36.75
N ILE A 319 33.10 16.26 -37.01
CA ILE A 319 32.80 15.79 -38.38
C ILE A 319 32.35 16.95 -39.27
N GLY A 320 31.46 17.82 -38.76
CA GLY A 320 30.99 19.01 -39.46
C GLY A 320 32.13 19.97 -39.82
N GLY A 321 33.09 20.17 -38.90
CA GLY A 321 34.29 20.97 -39.16
C GLY A 321 35.19 20.37 -40.25
N VAL A 322 35.43 19.05 -40.23
CA VAL A 322 36.21 18.36 -41.26
C VAL A 322 35.53 18.44 -42.63
N LEU A 323 34.22 18.17 -42.68
CA LEU A 323 33.44 18.26 -43.91
C LEU A 323 33.40 19.69 -44.45
N GLY A 324 33.24 20.68 -43.57
CA GLY A 324 33.26 22.10 -43.94
C GLY A 324 34.60 22.51 -44.58
N ASN A 325 35.72 22.12 -43.96
CA ASN A 325 37.05 22.38 -44.52
C ASN A 325 37.27 21.69 -45.87
N TRP A 326 36.81 20.43 -46.01
CA TRP A 326 36.90 19.70 -47.27
C TRP A 326 36.07 20.36 -48.39
N LEU A 327 34.84 20.78 -48.08
CA LEU A 327 33.98 21.52 -49.01
C LEU A 327 34.57 22.87 -49.40
N SER A 328 35.13 23.63 -48.46
CA SER A 328 35.80 24.91 -48.75
C SER A 328 36.96 24.70 -49.74
N SER A 329 37.76 23.65 -49.53
CA SER A 329 38.89 23.32 -50.41
C SER A 329 38.49 22.95 -51.84
N ILE A 330 37.30 22.37 -52.04
CA ILE A 330 36.78 22.00 -53.36
C ILE A 330 36.18 23.21 -54.09
N ILE A 331 35.52 24.11 -53.36
CA ILE A 331 34.80 25.25 -53.93
C ILE A 331 35.75 26.46 -54.11
N GLY A 332 36.97 26.41 -53.57
CA GLY A 332 37.97 27.47 -53.73
C GLY A 332 37.69 28.70 -52.87
N LEU A 333 37.08 28.50 -51.69
CA LEU A 333 36.90 29.50 -50.65
C LEU A 333 37.99 29.38 -49.59
#